data_AF-A0A4Q3YT54-F1
#
_entry.id   AF-A0A4Q3YT54-F1
#
_cell.length_a   1.000
_cell.length_b   1.000
_cell.length_c   1.000
_cell.angle_alpha   90.00
_cell.angle_beta   90.00
_cell.angle_gamma   90.00
#
_symmetry.space_group_name_H-M   'P 1'
#
loop_
_entity.id
_entity.type
_entity.pdbx_description
1 polymer ?
#
loop_
_entity_poly.entity_id
_entity_poly.type
_entity_poly.pdbx_seq_one_letter_code
_entity_poly.pdbx_strand_id
1 'polypeptide(L)'
;MDETTGAIIFVVLLILFTRVAAHFLDKERIRTAAMLKDWTNVDVTWSPFASGWILETKERFYTVSFKDKSGNSHELLCKTSMLMGVSWIDNDIRGI
;
A
#
# COMPACT_ATOMS: atom_id res chain seq x y z
N MET A 1 -9.85 31.84 18.68
CA MET A 1 -9.37 31.08 17.51
C MET A 1 -9.77 31.90 16.31
N ASP A 2 -8.79 32.50 15.65
CA ASP A 2 -8.97 33.26 14.42
C ASP A 2 -9.49 32.36 13.30
N GLU A 3 -10.23 32.95 12.37
CA GLU A 3 -10.83 32.28 11.21
C GLU A 3 -9.77 31.54 10.38
N THR A 4 -8.59 32.12 10.24
CA THR A 4 -7.44 31.54 9.53
C THR A 4 -6.90 30.28 10.20
N THR A 5 -6.70 30.27 11.52
CA THR A 5 -6.31 29.05 12.26
C THR A 5 -7.37 27.96 12.15
N GLY A 6 -8.65 28.31 12.22
CA GLY A 6 -9.74 27.36 12.00
C GLY A 6 -9.70 26.71 10.61
N ALA A 7 -9.50 27.51 9.57
CA ALA A 7 -9.37 27.04 8.19
C ALA A 7 -8.14 26.14 7.99
N ILE A 8 -6.98 26.51 8.55
CA ILE A 8 -5.75 25.70 8.45
C ILE A 8 -5.94 24.33 9.10
N ILE A 9 -6.50 24.28 10.31
CA ILE A 9 -6.76 23.02 11.01
C ILE A 9 -7.70 22.14 10.18
N PHE A 10 -8.78 22.72 9.64
CA PHE A 10 -9.72 21.99 8.80
C PHE A 10 -9.05 21.39 7.56
N VAL A 11 -8.22 22.15 6.85
CA VAL A 11 -7.48 21.67 5.67
C VAL A 11 -6.53 20.53 6.05
N VAL A 12 -5.79 20.66 7.15
CA VAL A 12 -4.89 19.61 7.64
C VAL A 12 -5.66 18.32 7.96
N LEU A 13 -6.79 18.43 8.66
CA LEU A 13 -7.65 17.29 8.97
C LEU A 13 -8.18 16.62 7.70
N LEU A 14 -8.58 17.39 6.70
CA LEU A 14 -9.08 16.88 5.43
C LEU A 14 -7.98 16.13 4.64
N ILE A 15 -6.74 16.62 4.67
CA ILE A 15 -5.59 15.93 4.08
C ILE A 15 -5.30 14.62 4.80
N LEU A 16 -5.32 14.61 6.13
CA LEU A 16 -5.10 13.40 6.92
C LEU A 16 -6.22 12.37 6.67
N PHE A 17 -7.47 12.82 6.66
CA PHE A 17 -8.62 11.96 6.41
C PHE A 17 -8.56 11.30 5.03
N THR A 18 -8.28 12.09 3.99
CA THR A 18 -8.13 11.57 2.62
C THR A 18 -6.96 10.59 2.51
N ARG A 19 -5.83 10.84 3.19
CA ARG A 19 -4.67 9.94 3.22
C ARG A 19 -4.98 8.61 3.89
N VAL A 20 -5.71 8.63 5.00
CA VAL A 20 -6.14 7.42 5.74
C VAL A 20 -7.15 6.64 4.92
N ALA A 21 -8.17 7.29 4.36
CA ALA A 21 -9.14 6.64 3.49
C ALA A 21 -8.46 5.97 2.28
N ALA A 22 -7.52 6.67 1.65
CA ALA A 22 -6.74 6.13 0.53
C ALA A 22 -5.88 4.91 0.93
N HIS A 23 -5.36 4.87 2.17
CA HIS A 23 -4.62 3.72 2.69
C HIS A 23 -5.50 2.48 2.88
N PHE A 24 -6.72 2.64 3.41
CA PHE A 24 -7.66 1.53 3.55
C PHE A 24 -8.10 0.98 2.20
N LEU A 25 -8.42 1.86 1.24
CA LEU A 25 -8.79 1.47 -0.12
C LEU A 25 -7.67 0.70 -0.83
N ASP A 26 -6.42 1.13 -0.65
CA ASP A 26 -5.26 0.41 -1.19
C ASP A 26 -5.13 -0.99 -0.60
N LYS A 27 -5.27 -1.13 0.73
CA LYS A 27 -5.19 -2.44 1.41
C LYS A 27 -6.24 -3.41 0.89
N GLU A 28 -7.48 -2.96 0.73
CA GLU A 28 -8.57 -3.80 0.21
C GLU A 28 -8.32 -4.21 -1.25
N ARG A 29 -7.81 -3.30 -2.08
CA ARG A 29 -7.40 -3.66 -3.46
C ARG A 29 -6.29 -4.71 -3.49
N ILE A 30 -5.29 -4.56 -2.63
CA ILE A 30 -4.17 -5.51 -2.53
C ILE A 30 -4.66 -6.88 -2.06
N ARG A 31 -5.50 -6.93 -1.01
CA ARG A 31 -6.11 -8.17 -0.52
C ARG A 31 -6.95 -8.85 -1.59
N THR A 32 -7.76 -8.09 -2.32
CA THR A 32 -8.57 -8.63 -3.44
C THR A 32 -7.68 -9.22 -4.52
N ALA A 33 -6.61 -8.52 -4.92
CA ALA A 33 -5.64 -9.01 -5.90
C ALA A 33 -4.86 -10.25 -5.40
N ALA A 34 -4.59 -10.35 -4.10
CA ALA A 34 -3.96 -11.52 -3.49
C ALA A 34 -4.91 -12.73 -3.42
N MET A 35 -6.19 -12.51 -3.10
CA MET A 35 -7.21 -13.57 -3.12
C MET A 35 -7.37 -14.18 -4.51
N LEU A 36 -7.31 -13.38 -5.57
CA LEU A 36 -7.33 -13.87 -6.96
C LEU A 36 -6.12 -14.76 -7.32
N LYS A 37 -5.04 -14.70 -6.54
CA LYS A 37 -3.84 -15.56 -6.66
C LYS A 37 -3.87 -16.75 -5.70
N ASP A 38 -4.99 -16.99 -5.02
CA ASP A 38 -5.16 -18.01 -3.97
C ASP A 38 -4.14 -17.87 -2.82
N TRP A 39 -3.69 -16.65 -2.54
CA TRP A 39 -2.81 -16.37 -1.41
C TRP A 39 -3.60 -16.26 -0.11
N THR A 40 -3.05 -16.80 0.97
CA THR A 40 -3.69 -16.83 2.29
C THR A 40 -2.83 -16.12 3.34
N ASN A 41 -3.39 -15.77 4.49
CA ASN A 41 -2.70 -15.01 5.55
C ASN A 41 -2.01 -13.73 5.01
N VAL A 42 -2.72 -12.99 4.16
CA VAL A 42 -2.20 -11.80 3.49
C VAL A 42 -2.09 -10.64 4.49
N ASP A 43 -0.88 -10.29 4.88
CA ASP A 43 -0.57 -9.08 5.60
C ASP A 43 -0.04 -8.00 4.66
N VAL A 44 -0.52 -6.76 4.85
CA VAL A 44 -0.21 -5.63 3.97
C VAL A 44 0.33 -4.49 4.83
N THR A 45 1.62 -4.25 4.71
CA THR A 45 2.32 -3.20 5.43
C THR A 45 2.70 -2.08 4.48
N TRP A 46 2.42 -0.83 4.88
CA TRP A 46 2.84 0.32 4.09
C TRP A 46 4.36 0.48 4.21
N SER A 47 5.05 0.53 3.07
CA SER A 47 6.50 0.64 3.01
C SER A 47 6.88 2.00 2.42
N PRO A 48 6.90 3.06 3.25
CA PRO A 48 7.40 4.35 2.80
C PRO A 48 8.88 4.21 2.41
N PHE A 49 9.27 4.77 1.26
CA PHE A 49 10.65 4.77 0.78
C PHE A 49 11.23 3.42 0.31
N ALA A 50 10.39 2.48 -0.12
CA ALA A 50 10.87 1.29 -0.83
C ALA A 50 11.74 1.65 -2.05
N SER A 51 12.65 0.75 -2.46
CA SER A 51 13.59 1.03 -3.57
C SER A 51 12.83 1.43 -4.85
N GLY A 52 13.07 2.64 -5.36
CA GLY A 52 12.31 3.22 -6.49
C GLY A 52 11.46 4.44 -6.12
N TRP A 53 11.22 4.68 -4.82
CA TRP A 53 10.40 5.79 -4.31
C TRP A 53 10.84 7.19 -4.77
N ILE A 54 12.15 7.42 -4.93
CA ILE A 54 12.71 8.76 -5.22
C ILE A 54 12.37 9.23 -6.65
N LEU A 55 12.03 8.33 -7.57
CA LEU A 55 11.73 8.66 -8.97
C LEU A 55 10.22 8.60 -9.30
N GLU A 56 9.43 7.81 -8.58
CA GLU A 56 7.99 7.61 -8.86
C GLU A 56 7.10 8.34 -7.84
N THR A 57 6.88 9.64 -8.06
CA THR A 57 6.22 10.57 -7.10
C THR A 57 4.73 10.33 -6.83
N LYS A 58 4.06 9.43 -7.58
CA LYS A 58 2.62 9.15 -7.42
C LYS A 58 2.29 7.73 -6.99
N GLU A 59 3.28 6.85 -6.90
CA GLU A 59 3.04 5.44 -6.61
C GLU A 59 3.22 5.15 -5.13
N ARG A 60 2.30 4.37 -4.56
CA ARG A 60 2.32 4.00 -3.14
C ARG A 60 2.82 2.57 -3.05
N PHE A 61 3.91 2.37 -2.32
CA PHE A 61 4.55 1.08 -2.14
C PHE A 61 4.07 0.40 -0.85
N TYR A 62 3.84 -0.90 -0.96
CA TYR A 62 3.41 -1.76 0.12
C TYR A 62 4.24 -3.04 0.09
N THR A 63 4.55 -3.56 1.26
CA THR A 63 5.10 -4.90 1.42
C THR A 63 3.95 -5.83 1.76
N VAL A 64 3.87 -6.96 1.07
CA VAL A 64 2.81 -7.95 1.21
C VAL A 64 3.43 -9.28 1.61
N SER A 65 3.13 -9.73 2.82
CA SER A 65 3.49 -11.06 3.29
C SER A 65 2.30 -11.99 3.12
N PHE A 66 2.50 -13.18 2.57
CA PHE A 66 1.42 -14.15 2.33
C PHE A 66 1.91 -15.59 2.39
N LYS A 67 0.97 -16.53 2.44
CA LYS A 67 1.24 -17.95 2.23
C LYS A 67 0.70 -18.41 0.88
N ASP A 68 1.53 -19.16 0.15
CA ASP A 68 1.13 -19.82 -1.09
C ASP A 68 0.24 -21.06 -0.82
N LYS A 69 -0.21 -21.72 -1.90
CA LYS A 69 -1.01 -22.95 -1.83
C LYS A 69 -0.28 -24.11 -1.13
N SER A 70 1.04 -24.10 -1.14
CA SER A 70 1.90 -25.10 -0.50
C SER A 70 2.16 -24.78 0.98
N GLY A 71 1.66 -23.65 1.48
CA GLY A 71 1.85 -23.19 2.85
C GLY A 71 3.17 -22.45 3.10
N ASN A 72 3.98 -22.22 2.06
CA ASN A 72 5.22 -21.48 2.19
C ASN A 72 4.93 -20.00 2.36
N SER A 73 5.68 -19.35 3.25
CA SER A 73 5.55 -17.91 3.47
C SER A 73 6.43 -17.15 2.49
N HIS A 74 5.86 -16.14 1.87
CA HIS A 74 6.50 -15.27 0.87
C HIS A 74 6.30 -13.82 1.27
N GLU A 75 7.20 -12.97 0.81
CA GLU A 75 7.14 -11.53 1.00
C GLU A 75 7.46 -10.87 -0.35
N LEU A 76 6.57 -9.98 -0.80
CA LEU A 76 6.71 -9.27 -2.07
C LEU A 76 6.45 -7.79 -1.88
N LEU A 77 7.12 -6.98 -2.70
CA LEU A 77 6.79 -5.57 -2.83
C LEU A 77 5.64 -5.43 -3.83
N CYS A 78 4.68 -4.57 -3.56
CA CYS A 78 3.68 -4.19 -4.54
C CYS A 78 3.52 -2.67 -4.58
N LYS A 79 3.14 -2.19 -5.76
CA LYS A 79 2.80 -0.80 -5.98
C LYS A 79 1.33 -0.68 -6.33
N THR A 80 0.68 0.32 -5.74
CA THR A 80 -0.71 0.67 -6.06
C THR A 80 -0.79 2.06 -6.65
N SER A 81 -1.48 2.16 -7.78
CA SER A 81 -1.83 3.40 -8.44
C SER A 81 -3.34 3.51 -8.55
N MET A 82 -3.88 4.72 -8.39
CA MET A 82 -5.32 4.94 -8.54
C MET A 82 -5.84 4.52 -9.92
N LEU A 83 -5.00 4.62 -10.96
CA LEU A 83 -5.35 4.32 -12.35
C LEU A 83 -4.95 2.92 -12.80
N MET A 84 -3.78 2.42 -12.38
CA MET A 84 -3.22 1.16 -12.89
C MET A 84 -3.45 -0.06 -11.99
N GLY A 85 -4.12 0.11 -10.84
CA GLY A 85 -4.42 -1.00 -9.93
C GLY A 85 -3.21 -1.46 -9.12
N VAL A 86 -3.12 -2.77 -8.87
CA VAL A 86 -2.05 -3.40 -8.08
C VAL A 86 -1.05 -4.05 -9.03
N SER A 87 0.21 -3.61 -8.97
CA SER A 87 1.32 -4.24 -9.67
C SER A 87 2.27 -4.86 -8.64
N TRP A 88 2.55 -6.15 -8.84
CA TRP A 88 3.45 -6.93 -8.00
C TRP A 88 4.87 -6.78 -8.53
N ILE A 89 5.79 -6.44 -7.66
CA ILE A 89 7.20 -6.32 -7.97
C ILE A 89 7.85 -7.54 -7.33
N ASP A 90 8.25 -8.50 -8.17
CA ASP A 90 9.06 -9.64 -7.75
C ASP A 90 10.45 -9.15 -7.34
N ASN A 91 10.53 -8.64 -6.11
CA ASN A 91 11.71 -8.83 -5.29
C ASN A 91 11.34 -9.97 -4.37
N ASP A 92 11.59 -11.19 -4.82
CA ASP A 92 11.70 -12.30 -3.88
C ASP A 92 12.90 -11.98 -2.98
N ILE A 93 12.62 -11.48 -1.77
CA ILE A 93 13.67 -11.19 -0.77
C ILE A 93 14.27 -12.51 -0.24
N ARG A 94 13.74 -13.68 -0.67
CA ARG A 94 14.28 -15.01 -0.38
C ARG A 94 15.01 -15.62 -1.57
N GLY A 95 15.88 -14.84 -2.19
CA GLY A 95 17.05 -15.43 -2.84
C GLY A 95 17.99 -16.02 -1.77
N ILE A 96 17.96 -17.35 -1.63
CA ILE A 96 18.81 -18.25 -0.81
C ILE A 96 18.17 -18.74 0.50
#